data_AF-A0A1G6Z9L6-F1
#
_entry.id   AF-A0A1G6Z9L6-F1
#
_cell.length_a   1.000
_cell.length_b   1.000
_cell.length_c   1.000
_cell.angle_alpha   90.00
_cell.angle_beta   90.00
_cell.angle_gamma   90.00
#
_symmetry.space_group_name_H-M   'P 1'
#
loop_
_entity.id
_entity.type
_entity.pdbx_description
1 polymer ?
#
loop_
_entity_poly.entity_id
_entity_poly.type
_entity_poly.pdbx_seq_one_letter_code
_entity_poly.pdbx_strand_id
1 'polypeptide(L)' 'MRALVQALADVSAEAEGQPQRPVSRLPNDMHLPDQLQVIGVDLLEFESKLTEEQKRRADEAIARARTALF' A
#
# COMPACT_ATOMS: atom_id res chain seq x y z
N MET A 1 3.84 -9.70 -2.51
CA MET A 1 2.52 -9.03 -2.62
C MET A 1 1.91 -8.64 -1.28
N ARG A 2 1.71 -9.53 -0.30
CA ARG A 2 1.15 -9.18 1.02
C ARG A 2 1.84 -7.99 1.70
N ALA A 3 3.17 -7.99 1.71
CA ALA A 3 3.96 -6.89 2.26
C ALA A 3 3.80 -5.57 1.49
N LEU A 4 3.58 -5.61 0.17
CA LEU A 4 3.31 -4.42 -0.64
C LEU A 4 1.97 -3.81 -0.25
N VAL A 5 0.92 -4.63 -0.18
CA VAL A 5 -0.44 -4.20 0.18
C VAL A 5 -0.43 -3.55 1.56
N GLN A 6 0.24 -4.15 2.54
CA GLN A 6 0.37 -3.56 3.88
C GLN A 6 1.12 -2.23 3.85
N ALA A 7 2.27 -2.17 3.18
CA ALA A 7 3.09 -0.97 3.16
C ALA A 7 2.36 0.23 2.51
N LEU A 8 1.60 0.00 1.45
CA LEU A 8 0.80 1.05 0.83
C LEU A 8 -0.38 1.46 1.73
N ALA A 9 -1.02 0.51 2.41
CA ALA A 9 -2.09 0.80 3.36
C ALA A 9 -1.60 1.64 4.56
N ASP A 10 -0.38 1.36 5.05
CA ASP A 10 0.24 2.14 6.12
C ASP A 10 0.52 3.58 5.67
N VAL A 11 1.00 3.77 4.43
CA VAL A 11 1.22 5.11 3.86
C VAL A 11 -0.10 5.87 3.70
N SER A 12 -1.16 5.22 3.18
CA SER A 12 -2.49 5.83 3.09
C SER A 12 -3.02 6.23 4.46
N ALA A 13 -2.97 5.33 5.45
CA ALA A 13 -3.41 5.62 6.81
C ALA A 13 -2.69 6.82 7.41
N GLU A 14 -1.37 6.92 7.22
CA GLU A 14 -0.61 8.09 7.68
C GLU A 14 -1.01 9.39 6.96
N ALA A 15 -1.24 9.34 5.64
CA ALA A 15 -1.68 10.50 4.86
C ALA A 15 -3.09 10.96 5.26
N GLU A 16 -3.93 10.02 5.71
CA GLU A 16 -5.27 10.26 6.24
C GLU A 16 -5.27 10.73 7.70
N GLY A 17 -4.13 10.68 8.40
CA GLY A 17 -4.06 10.91 9.85
C GLY A 17 -4.73 9.82 10.67
N GLN A 18 -4.90 8.63 10.10
CA GLN A 18 -5.47 7.44 10.73
C GLN A 18 -4.38 6.54 11.31
N PRO A 19 -4.70 5.73 12.34
CA PRO A 19 -3.76 4.74 12.84
C PRO A 19 -3.52 3.64 11.81
N GLN A 20 -2.26 3.20 11.68
CA GLN A 20 -1.91 2.01 10.89
C GLN A 20 -2.63 0.78 11.44
N ARG A 21 -3.16 -0.05 10.54
CA ARG A 21 -3.86 -1.29 10.89
C ARG A 21 -3.43 -2.42 9.97
N PRO A 22 -3.32 -3.66 10.48
CA PRO A 22 -3.07 -4.80 9.61
C PRO A 22 -4.17 -4.94 8.55
N VAL A 23 -3.78 -5.07 7.30
CA VAL A 23 -4.71 -5.39 6.21
C VAL A 23 -5.24 -6.81 6.45
N SER A 24 -6.56 -6.95 6.42
CA SER A 24 -7.25 -8.22 6.62
C SER A 24 -6.68 -9.31 5.70
N ARG A 25 -6.26 -10.43 6.29
CA ARG A 25 -5.80 -11.59 5.51
C ARG A 25 -7.01 -12.37 4.99
N LEU A 26 -7.19 -12.34 3.67
CA LEU A 26 -8.23 -13.12 3.00
C LEU A 26 -7.81 -14.59 2.83
N PRO A 27 -8.78 -15.52 2.61
CA PRO A 27 -8.56 -16.97 2.68
C PRO A 27 -7.50 -17.53 1.73
N ASN A 28 -7.18 -16.80 0.65
CA ASN A 28 -6.16 -17.18 -0.30
C ASN A 28 -5.50 -15.93 -0.91
N ASP A 29 -4.39 -16.15 -1.64
CA ASP A 29 -3.58 -15.10 -2.25
C ASP A 29 -4.20 -14.51 -3.53
N MET A 30 -5.24 -15.13 -4.11
CA MET A 30 -5.88 -14.64 -5.35
C MET A 30 -6.57 -13.29 -5.17
N HIS A 31 -6.86 -12.90 -3.93
CA HIS A 31 -7.43 -11.59 -3.63
C HIS A 31 -6.37 -10.48 -3.51
N LEU A 32 -5.07 -10.79 -3.54
CA LEU A 32 -4.03 -9.78 -3.36
C LEU A 32 -4.01 -8.69 -4.45
N PRO A 33 -4.28 -9.00 -5.73
CA PRO A 33 -4.46 -7.97 -6.75
C PRO A 33 -5.63 -7.04 -6.43
N ASP A 34 -6.78 -7.58 -6.01
CA ASP A 34 -7.96 -6.77 -5.64
C ASP A 34 -7.68 -5.89 -4.43
N GLN A 35 -7.02 -6.45 -3.40
CA GLN A 35 -6.59 -5.67 -2.24
C GLN A 35 -5.61 -4.55 -2.62
N LEU A 36 -4.68 -4.81 -3.55
CA LEU A 36 -3.77 -3.79 -4.06
C LEU A 36 -4.54 -2.69 -4.81
N GLN A 37 -5.56 -3.04 -5.59
CA GLN A 37 -6.39 -2.06 -6.28
C GLN A 37 -7.14 -1.15 -5.31
N VAL A 38 -7.78 -1.72 -4.28
CA VAL A 38 -8.50 -0.93 -3.26
C VAL A 38 -7.55 0.05 -2.56
N ILE A 39 -6.43 -0.45 -2.03
CA ILE A 39 -5.44 0.40 -1.35
C ILE A 39 -4.81 1.43 -2.28
N GLY A 40 -4.61 1.08 -3.56
CA GLY A 40 -4.12 2.01 -4.56
C GLY A 40 -5.09 3.15 -4.85
N VAL A 41 -6.40 2.86 -4.89
CA VAL A 41 -7.44 3.89 -5.03
C VAL A 41 -7.44 4.81 -3.82
N ASP A 42 -7.39 4.27 -2.60
CA ASP A 42 -7.31 5.07 -1.38
C ASP A 42 -6.06 5.97 -1.41
N LEU A 43 -4.89 5.42 -1.78
CA LEU A 43 -3.65 6.19 -1.87
C LEU A 43 -3.74 7.33 -2.89
N LEU A 44 -4.39 7.11 -4.04
CA LEU A 44 -4.60 8.13 -5.07
C LEU A 44 -5.54 9.25 -4.59
N GLU A 45 -6.56 8.92 -3.78
CA GLU A 45 -7.44 9.92 -3.17
C GLU A 45 -6.66 10.92 -2.30
N PHE A 46 -5.58 10.45 -1.66
CA PHE A 46 -4.73 11.26 -0.79
C PHE A 46 -3.39 11.69 -1.42
N GLU A 47 -3.17 11.47 -2.72
CA GLU A 47 -1.88 11.71 -3.39
C GLU A 47 -1.33 13.13 -3.15
N SER A 48 -2.21 14.14 -3.27
CA SER A 48 -1.86 15.54 -3.09
C SER A 48 -1.41 15.92 -1.66
N LYS A 49 -1.72 15.06 -0.67
CA LYS A 49 -1.34 15.25 0.74
C LYS A 49 -0.12 14.44 1.13
N LEU A 50 0.38 13.56 0.25
CA LEU A 50 1.57 12.78 0.53
C LEU A 50 2.80 13.68 0.62
N THR A 51 3.53 13.53 1.72
CA THR A 51 4.88 14.07 1.86
C THR A 51 5.83 13.33 0.93
N GLU A 52 6.95 13.97 0.57
CA GLU A 52 7.99 13.34 -0.27
C GLU A 52 8.55 12.05 0.37
N GLU A 53 8.61 11.98 1.70
CA GLU A 53 9.02 10.78 2.43
C GLU A 53 7.99 9.64 2.29
N GLN A 54 6.69 9.96 2.33
CA GLN A 54 5.63 8.97 2.08
C GLN A 54 5.66 8.45 0.64
N LYS A 55 5.86 9.34 -0.34
CA LYS A 55 6.03 8.94 -1.75
C LYS A 55 7.23 8.03 -1.94
N ARG A 56 8.39 8.40 -1.39
CA ARG A 56 9.61 7.56 -1.42
C ARG A 56 9.37 6.18 -0.82
N ARG A 57 8.69 6.08 0.34
CA ARG A 57 8.37 4.79 0.96
C ARG A 57 7.44 3.93 0.09
N ALA A 58 6.45 4.54 -0.55
CA ALA A 58 5.57 3.84 -1.48
C ALA A 58 6.36 3.31 -2.69
N ASP A 59 7.20 4.14 -3.30
CA ASP A 59 8.05 3.75 -4.44
C ASP A 59 9.01 2.61 -4.08
N GLU A 60 9.63 2.67 -2.91
CA GLU A 60 10.51 1.60 -2.44
C GLU A 60 9.76 0.30 -2.18
N ALA A 61 8.54 0.37 -1.66
CA ALA A 61 7.70 -0.82 -1.47
C ALA A 61 7.35 -1.46 -2.81
N ILE A 62 6.97 -0.65 -3.80
CA ILE A 62 6.70 -1.10 -5.18
C ILE A 62 7.95 -1.71 -5.81
N ALA A 63 9.11 -1.05 -5.70
CA ALA A 63 10.38 -1.56 -6.22
C ALA A 63 10.76 -2.91 -5.61
N ARG A 64 10.69 -3.04 -4.27
CA ARG A 64 10.93 -4.31 -3.57
C ARG A 64 9.98 -5.40 -4.05
N ALA A 65 8.70 -5.09 -4.24
CA ALA A 65 7.71 -6.06 -4.70
C ALA A 65 7.98 -6.50 -6.15
N ARG A 66 8.39 -5.57 -7.03
CA ARG A 66 8.77 -5.90 -8.42
C ARG A 66 9.96 -6.85 -8.46
N THR A 67 11.03 -6.57 -7.72
CA THR A 67 12.21 -7.44 -7.63
C THR A 67 11.91 -8.82 -7.03
N ALA A 68 10.87 -8.94 -6.21
CA ALA A 68 10.47 -10.23 -5.64
C ALA A 68 9.59 -11.07 -6.58
N LEU A 69 8.99 -10.44 -7.60
CA LEU A 69 8.06 -11.10 -8.53
C LEU A 69 8.67 -11.34 -9.93
N PHE A 70 9.74 -10.63 -10.26
CA PHE A 70 10.46 -10.67 -11.54
C PHE A 70 11.95 -10.73 -11.29
#